data_AF-A0A1B3WRY0-F1
#
_entry.id   AF-A0A1B3WRY0-F1
#
_cell.length_a   1.000
_cell.length_b   1.000
_cell.length_c   1.000
_cell.angle_alpha   90.00
_cell.angle_beta   90.00
_cell.angle_gamma   90.00
#
_symmetry.space_group_name_H-M   'P 1'
#
loop_
_entity.id
_entity.type
_entity.pdbx_description
1 polymer ?
#
loop_
_entity_poly.entity_id
_entity_poly.type
_entity_poly.pdbx_seq_one_letter_code
_entity_poly.pdbx_strand_id
1 'polypeptide(L)'
;MVRKFSVLLVFVALLVAIVPAFAQGGVQIPEVVEGKTNVAVVLIGPINDGGWSQAHYDGAVYMKENLENANVVYLENVEEGTNSEQVFRSLAQKGFDVIFGTSFGFMDPMEAVAEEFEDTYFIHVSGYKSNGTNFGNLMGAMEHMKYLSGYLSGQRAAMDGETVLGYMYTFPIPEELRLGNAFMLGAKKTCPECTMIVTPINSWHDPIAEKEAAKALFDKGAYVVFTGADTPAPADMAKDYTDGNGKWGIPYDWSGSCVSERCLTLPYWNWGPIYASIVEGIVEGTYVPGRHYFDGDARGLGLVGFMEGEELPKGLQDMPEEALEYVRNYIADLEAGKIDRFDLFAGPIVDNKGNTVIAEGEKMEDSDLDTFDCSEMGCKYGMHWWADGIQAELP
;
A
#
# COMPACT_ATOMS: atom_id res chain seq x y z
N MET A 1 87.93 25.03 -11.27
CA MET A 1 86.92 25.17 -12.33
C MET A 1 86.23 23.82 -12.53
N VAL A 2 85.19 23.51 -11.76
CA VAL A 2 84.19 22.46 -12.06
C VAL A 2 82.89 22.89 -11.38
N ARG A 3 81.88 23.25 -12.17
CA ARG A 3 80.49 23.54 -11.75
C ARG A 3 79.77 22.20 -11.53
N LYS A 4 79.14 22.00 -10.37
CA LYS A 4 78.10 20.98 -10.18
C LYS A 4 76.74 21.63 -10.39
N PHE A 5 76.00 21.17 -11.40
CA PHE A 5 74.58 21.46 -11.60
C PHE A 5 73.78 20.53 -10.69
N SER A 6 72.92 21.09 -9.84
CA SER A 6 71.85 20.36 -9.17
C SER A 6 70.54 20.74 -9.85
N VAL A 7 69.90 19.76 -10.49
CA VAL A 7 68.57 19.87 -11.07
C VAL A 7 67.56 19.76 -9.94
N LEU A 8 66.73 20.79 -9.75
CA LEU A 8 65.63 20.79 -8.79
C LEU A 8 64.35 20.40 -9.56
N LEU A 9 63.80 19.21 -9.31
CA LEU A 9 62.47 18.83 -9.77
C LEU A 9 61.42 19.57 -8.94
N VAL A 10 60.57 20.36 -9.58
CA VAL A 10 59.39 20.97 -8.98
C VAL A 10 58.22 20.01 -9.21
N PHE A 11 57.74 19.36 -8.14
CA PHE A 11 56.45 18.67 -8.12
C PHE A 11 55.35 19.73 -7.93
N VAL A 12 54.51 19.93 -8.95
CA VAL A 12 53.27 20.70 -8.83
C VAL A 12 52.21 19.73 -8.31
N ALA A 13 51.86 19.85 -7.03
CA ALA A 13 50.72 19.15 -6.45
C ALA A 13 49.42 19.87 -6.89
N LEU A 14 48.63 19.21 -7.73
CA LEU A 14 47.26 19.64 -8.05
C LEU A 14 46.39 19.39 -6.82
N LEU A 15 46.04 20.46 -6.09
CA LEU A 15 45.02 20.43 -5.05
C LEU A 15 43.65 20.38 -5.74
N VAL A 16 43.08 19.18 -5.86
CA VAL A 16 41.65 19.01 -6.16
C VAL A 16 40.89 19.43 -4.91
N ALA A 17 40.24 20.59 -4.95
CA ALA A 17 39.32 21.01 -3.92
C ALA A 17 38.08 20.10 -3.98
N ILE A 18 38.02 19.14 -3.07
CA ILE A 18 36.79 18.38 -2.79
C ILE A 18 35.83 19.38 -2.14
N VAL A 19 34.88 19.90 -2.91
CA VAL A 19 33.75 20.65 -2.36
C VAL A 19 32.88 19.63 -1.60
N PRO A 20 32.66 19.79 -0.29
CA PRO A 20 31.78 18.89 0.44
C PRO A 20 30.37 19.02 -0.12
N ALA A 21 29.78 17.90 -0.53
CA ALA A 21 28.36 17.81 -0.86
C ALA A 21 27.57 18.37 0.33
N PHE A 22 26.69 19.33 0.06
CA PHE A 22 25.83 19.92 1.09
C PHE A 22 24.90 18.83 1.62
N ALA A 23 25.22 18.31 2.81
CA ALA A 23 24.31 17.54 3.63
C ALA A 23 23.39 18.54 4.36
N GLN A 24 22.23 18.82 3.80
CA GLN A 24 21.10 19.39 4.54
C GLN A 24 20.01 18.32 4.56
N GLY A 25 19.69 17.80 5.75
CA GLY A 25 18.60 16.82 5.94
C GLY A 25 19.02 15.38 6.28
N GLY A 26 20.31 15.07 6.46
CA GLY A 26 20.77 13.76 6.96
C GLY A 26 20.67 12.58 5.99
N VAL A 27 19.86 12.68 4.93
CA VAL A 27 19.72 11.67 3.88
C VAL A 27 20.69 11.98 2.72
N GLN A 28 21.52 11.00 2.32
CA GLN A 28 22.44 11.16 1.20
C GLN A 28 21.68 10.96 -0.13
N ILE A 29 21.63 12.00 -0.95
CA ILE A 29 21.02 11.93 -2.28
C ILE A 29 21.93 11.15 -3.24
N PRO A 30 21.43 10.07 -3.88
CA PRO A 30 22.21 9.30 -4.86
C PRO A 30 22.60 10.12 -6.11
N GLU A 31 23.64 9.68 -6.80
CA GLU A 31 24.06 10.30 -8.07
C GLU A 31 23.15 9.86 -9.22
N VAL A 32 22.88 10.79 -10.15
CA VAL A 32 22.25 10.50 -11.44
C VAL A 32 23.26 9.85 -12.40
N VAL A 33 22.75 9.10 -13.36
CA VAL A 33 23.53 8.50 -14.44
C VAL A 33 23.13 9.15 -15.76
N GLU A 34 24.11 9.79 -16.41
CA GLU A 34 23.91 10.42 -17.72
C GLU A 34 23.47 9.37 -18.77
N GLY A 35 22.48 9.74 -19.59
CA GLY A 35 21.96 8.87 -20.65
C GLY A 35 20.99 7.78 -20.17
N LYS A 36 20.62 7.77 -18.89
CA LYS A 36 19.56 6.91 -18.33
C LYS A 36 18.40 7.75 -17.82
N THR A 37 17.22 7.13 -17.73
CA THR A 37 16.09 7.66 -16.97
C THR A 37 16.36 7.46 -15.48
N ASN A 38 16.55 8.54 -14.74
CA ASN A 38 16.84 8.54 -13.32
C ASN A 38 15.55 8.52 -12.52
N VAL A 39 15.34 7.43 -11.78
CA VAL A 39 14.11 7.17 -11.01
C VAL A 39 14.47 7.06 -9.53
N ALA A 40 13.77 7.78 -8.67
CA ALA A 40 13.88 7.66 -7.21
C ALA A 40 12.57 7.14 -6.62
N VAL A 41 12.67 6.17 -5.71
CA VAL A 41 11.56 5.69 -4.87
C VAL A 41 11.82 6.07 -3.42
N VAL A 42 11.00 6.95 -2.86
CA VAL A 42 11.17 7.51 -1.51
C VAL A 42 10.21 6.82 -0.55
N LEU A 43 10.79 6.10 0.42
CA LEU A 43 10.11 5.25 1.39
C LEU A 43 10.04 5.93 2.76
N ILE A 44 8.89 5.81 3.42
CA ILE A 44 8.67 6.33 4.79
C ILE A 44 9.38 5.48 5.84
N GLY A 45 9.43 4.16 5.66
CA GLY A 45 10.06 3.21 6.57
C GLY A 45 11.29 2.52 5.98
N PRO A 46 11.83 1.52 6.70
CA PRO A 46 12.98 0.73 6.23
C PRO A 46 12.56 -0.32 5.21
N ILE A 47 13.48 -0.73 4.33
CA ILE A 47 13.22 -1.72 3.26
C ILE A 47 12.89 -3.14 3.74
N ASN A 48 12.92 -3.39 5.05
CA ASN A 48 12.71 -4.68 5.68
C ASN A 48 11.68 -4.61 6.83
N ASP A 49 10.73 -3.68 6.74
CA ASP A 49 9.62 -3.55 7.68
C ASP A 49 8.67 -4.75 7.67
N GLY A 50 8.75 -5.61 6.64
CA GLY A 50 7.87 -6.75 6.47
C GLY A 50 6.47 -6.37 6.02
N GLY A 51 6.31 -5.22 5.35
CA GLY A 51 5.02 -4.71 4.87
C GLY A 51 5.19 -3.58 3.85
N TRP A 52 4.60 -2.41 4.13
CA TRP A 52 4.45 -1.32 3.16
C TRP A 52 5.75 -0.87 2.47
N SER A 53 6.77 -0.47 3.23
CA SER A 53 8.01 0.07 2.64
C SER A 53 8.79 -1.03 1.92
N GLN A 54 8.74 -2.27 2.42
CA GLN A 54 9.33 -3.41 1.74
C GLN A 54 8.64 -3.74 0.41
N ALA A 55 7.31 -3.67 0.32
CA ALA A 55 6.60 -3.88 -0.93
C ALA A 55 6.97 -2.84 -2.00
N HIS A 56 7.13 -1.58 -1.60
CA HIS A 56 7.61 -0.51 -2.49
C HIS A 56 9.07 -0.69 -2.90
N TYR A 57 9.92 -1.12 -1.98
CA TYR A 57 11.30 -1.48 -2.27
C TYR A 57 11.40 -2.60 -3.31
N ASP A 58 10.59 -3.65 -3.17
CA ASP A 58 10.52 -4.74 -4.16
C ASP A 58 10.07 -4.21 -5.54
N GLY A 59 9.18 -3.21 -5.57
CA GLY A 59 8.84 -2.49 -6.79
C GLY A 59 10.01 -1.74 -7.42
N ALA A 60 10.85 -1.09 -6.60
CA ALA A 60 12.07 -0.43 -7.06
C ALA A 60 13.10 -1.44 -7.59
N VAL A 61 13.25 -2.59 -6.94
CA VAL A 61 14.10 -3.70 -7.40
C VAL A 61 13.60 -4.24 -8.73
N TYR A 62 12.30 -4.49 -8.86
CA TYR A 62 11.68 -4.93 -10.10
C TYR A 62 11.99 -3.97 -11.27
N MET A 63 11.81 -2.66 -11.07
CA MET A 63 12.15 -1.67 -12.09
C MET A 63 13.64 -1.73 -12.45
N LYS A 64 14.53 -1.85 -11.46
CA LYS A 64 15.97 -1.94 -11.69
C LYS A 64 16.37 -3.16 -12.53
N GLU A 65 15.65 -4.26 -12.38
CA GLU A 65 15.90 -5.52 -13.09
C GLU A 65 15.29 -5.55 -14.49
N ASN A 66 14.16 -4.87 -14.70
CA ASN A 66 13.38 -4.96 -15.93
C ASN A 66 13.49 -3.74 -16.85
N LEU A 67 13.93 -2.58 -16.35
CA LEU A 67 14.12 -1.37 -17.15
C LEU A 67 15.60 -1.19 -17.53
N GLU A 68 15.99 -1.65 -18.72
CA GLU A 68 17.39 -1.64 -19.19
C GLU A 68 18.04 -0.24 -19.17
N ASN A 69 17.27 0.80 -19.49
CA ASN A 69 17.73 2.19 -19.62
C ASN A 69 17.38 3.07 -18.42
N ALA A 70 17.01 2.49 -17.28
CA ALA A 70 16.77 3.23 -16.04
C ALA A 70 17.96 3.16 -15.07
N ASN A 71 18.13 4.23 -14.29
CA ASN A 71 18.91 4.28 -13.06
C ASN A 71 17.92 4.42 -11.91
N VAL A 72 17.56 3.30 -11.30
CA VAL A 72 16.58 3.27 -10.20
C VAL A 72 17.32 3.27 -8.87
N VAL A 73 16.99 4.23 -8.01
CA VAL A 73 17.47 4.34 -6.63
C VAL A 73 16.29 4.37 -5.68
N TYR A 74 16.57 4.09 -4.41
CA TYR A 74 15.60 4.24 -3.34
C TYR A 74 16.22 5.01 -2.18
N LEU A 75 15.37 5.65 -1.39
CA LEU A 75 15.72 6.33 -0.15
C LEU A 75 14.75 5.82 0.91
N GLU A 76 15.27 5.41 2.07
CA GLU A 76 14.47 4.85 3.17
C GLU A 76 14.45 5.78 4.38
N ASN A 77 13.47 5.58 5.27
CA ASN A 77 13.30 6.35 6.51
C ASN A 77 13.17 7.87 6.28
N VAL A 78 12.47 8.29 5.23
CA VAL A 78 12.21 9.71 4.97
C VAL A 78 10.94 10.14 5.70
N GLU A 79 11.08 10.93 6.76
CA GLU A 79 9.95 11.45 7.53
C GLU A 79 9.07 12.41 6.72
N GLU A 80 7.76 12.36 6.95
CA GLU A 80 6.77 13.27 6.37
C GLU A 80 7.00 14.75 6.77
N GLY A 81 6.36 15.67 6.05
CA GLY A 81 6.46 17.10 6.29
C GLY A 81 7.75 17.72 5.73
N THR A 82 8.33 18.69 6.43
CA THR A 82 9.44 19.52 5.93
C THR A 82 10.69 18.71 5.54
N ASN A 83 10.93 17.56 6.18
CA ASN A 83 12.06 16.69 5.85
C ASN A 83 11.90 16.10 4.44
N SER A 84 10.74 15.52 4.14
CA SER A 84 10.43 15.00 2.81
C SER A 84 10.48 16.06 1.71
N GLU A 85 9.98 17.29 1.95
CA GLU A 85 10.06 18.40 0.96
C GLU A 85 11.50 18.67 0.54
N GLN A 86 12.44 18.71 1.50
CA GLN A 86 13.86 18.91 1.21
C GLN A 86 14.46 17.76 0.41
N VAL A 87 14.06 16.52 0.70
CA VAL A 87 14.50 15.33 -0.05
C VAL A 87 14.01 15.40 -1.49
N PHE A 88 12.71 15.66 -1.70
CA PHE A 88 12.13 15.79 -3.05
C PHE A 88 12.77 16.93 -3.85
N ARG A 89 12.95 18.10 -3.23
CA ARG A 89 13.65 19.23 -3.87
C ARG A 89 15.09 18.85 -4.24
N SER A 90 15.80 18.15 -3.37
CA SER A 90 17.18 17.75 -3.64
C SER A 90 17.30 16.69 -4.74
N LEU A 91 16.37 15.75 -4.82
CA LEU A 91 16.29 14.78 -5.92
C LEU A 91 16.01 15.49 -7.26
N ALA A 92 15.03 16.39 -7.30
CA ALA A 92 14.71 17.14 -8.50
C ALA A 92 15.89 18.04 -8.95
N GLN A 93 16.53 18.76 -8.03
CA GLN A 93 17.75 19.55 -8.31
C GLN A 93 18.92 18.70 -8.84
N LYS A 94 19.01 17.44 -8.42
CA LYS A 94 20.03 16.51 -8.88
C LYS A 94 19.78 16.02 -10.32
N GLY A 95 18.56 16.20 -10.83
CA GLY A 95 18.15 15.79 -12.17
C GLY A 95 17.51 14.41 -12.24
N PHE A 96 16.80 13.99 -11.18
CA PHE A 96 15.92 12.82 -11.29
C PHE A 96 14.72 13.14 -12.19
N ASP A 97 14.42 12.23 -13.12
CA ASP A 97 13.34 12.38 -14.10
C ASP A 97 11.99 11.98 -13.49
N VAL A 98 11.98 10.95 -12.64
CA VAL A 98 10.77 10.42 -11.99
C VAL A 98 11.03 10.20 -10.50
N ILE A 99 10.13 10.71 -9.66
CA ILE A 99 10.19 10.58 -8.20
C ILE A 99 8.87 9.99 -7.71
N PHE A 100 8.92 8.78 -7.17
CA PHE A 100 7.82 8.16 -6.45
C PHE A 100 7.93 8.48 -4.95
N GLY A 101 6.84 8.98 -4.36
CA GLY A 101 6.73 9.16 -2.91
C GLY A 101 5.69 8.22 -2.33
N THR A 102 6.12 7.30 -1.46
CA THR A 102 5.32 6.15 -1.05
C THR A 102 4.70 6.31 0.33
N SER A 103 4.06 7.45 0.61
CA SER A 103 3.37 7.69 1.89
C SER A 103 2.38 8.83 1.75
N PHE A 104 1.24 8.75 2.44
CA PHE A 104 0.17 9.73 2.35
C PHE A 104 0.66 11.15 2.65
N GLY A 105 1.44 11.36 3.72
CA GLY A 105 1.93 12.69 4.11
C GLY A 105 3.04 13.26 3.22
N PHE A 106 3.46 12.56 2.17
CA PHE A 106 4.33 13.12 1.13
C PHE A 106 3.57 13.97 0.10
N MET A 107 2.23 13.96 0.11
CA MET A 107 1.41 14.63 -0.91
C MET A 107 1.71 16.12 -1.03
N ASP A 108 1.56 16.88 0.07
CA ASP A 108 1.76 18.34 0.07
C ASP A 108 3.23 18.73 -0.19
N PRO A 109 4.24 18.04 0.41
CA PRO A 109 5.64 18.24 0.06
C PRO A 109 5.95 18.02 -1.43
N MET A 110 5.41 16.96 -2.05
CA MET A 110 5.64 16.69 -3.47
C MET A 110 4.94 17.71 -4.36
N GLU A 111 3.71 18.11 -4.04
CA GLU A 111 2.96 19.15 -4.76
C GLU A 111 3.76 20.47 -4.80
N ALA A 112 4.25 20.92 -3.65
CA ALA A 112 5.01 22.17 -3.54
C ALA A 112 6.31 22.15 -4.37
N VAL A 113 7.02 21.01 -4.39
CA VAL A 113 8.26 20.88 -5.18
C VAL A 113 7.95 20.74 -6.67
N ALA A 114 6.85 20.09 -7.05
CA ALA A 114 6.50 19.93 -8.45
C ALA A 114 6.26 21.26 -9.17
N GLU A 115 5.79 22.29 -8.45
CA GLU A 115 5.65 23.67 -8.97
C GLU A 115 7.01 24.33 -9.30
N GLU A 116 8.11 23.86 -8.69
CA GLU A 116 9.45 24.38 -8.90
C GLU A 116 10.23 23.64 -10.01
N PHE A 117 9.83 22.41 -10.36
CA PHE A 117 10.56 21.49 -11.24
C PHE A 117 9.64 20.86 -12.31
N GLU A 118 9.25 21.64 -13.30
CA GLU A 118 8.32 21.22 -14.37
C GLU A 118 8.81 20.02 -15.20
N ASP A 119 10.13 19.80 -15.28
CA ASP A 119 10.73 18.70 -16.06
C ASP A 119 10.78 17.35 -15.28
N THR A 120 10.49 17.36 -13.98
CA THR A 120 10.49 16.15 -13.14
C THR A 120 9.06 15.68 -12.90
N TYR A 121 8.81 14.38 -13.09
CA TYR A 121 7.54 13.75 -12.74
C TYR A 121 7.52 13.31 -11.27
N PHE A 122 6.49 13.72 -10.55
CA PHE A 122 6.24 13.41 -9.14
C PHE A 122 4.99 12.53 -9.05
N ILE A 123 5.19 11.26 -8.69
CA ILE A 123 4.12 10.28 -8.56
C ILE A 123 3.90 9.98 -7.07
N HIS A 124 2.86 10.58 -6.51
CA HIS A 124 2.51 10.39 -5.10
C HIS A 124 1.61 9.17 -4.90
N VAL A 125 1.98 8.25 -4.01
CA VAL A 125 1.17 7.07 -3.70
C VAL A 125 0.25 7.36 -2.52
N SER A 126 -0.99 6.84 -2.55
CA SER A 126 -2.04 6.88 -1.50
C SER A 126 -2.82 8.19 -1.29
N GLY A 127 -2.37 9.33 -1.83
CA GLY A 127 -3.11 10.61 -1.74
C GLY A 127 -4.22 10.79 -2.78
N TYR A 128 -4.49 12.04 -3.12
CA TYR A 128 -5.56 12.40 -4.08
C TYR A 128 -5.30 13.68 -4.89
N LYS A 129 -4.20 14.41 -4.61
CA LYS A 129 -3.87 15.64 -5.33
C LYS A 129 -3.17 15.35 -6.65
N SER A 130 -3.34 16.27 -7.59
CA SER A 130 -2.63 16.29 -8.88
C SER A 130 -2.74 17.69 -9.47
N ASN A 131 -1.71 18.11 -10.22
CA ASN A 131 -1.74 19.35 -11.00
C ASN A 131 -2.03 19.11 -12.50
N GLY A 132 -2.16 17.85 -12.92
CA GLY A 132 -2.41 17.48 -14.32
C GLY A 132 -1.24 17.72 -15.29
N THR A 133 -0.05 18.07 -14.79
CA THR A 133 1.13 18.36 -15.63
C THR A 133 2.35 17.53 -15.29
N ASN A 134 2.80 17.50 -14.04
CA ASN A 134 4.00 16.76 -13.62
C ASN A 134 3.86 16.18 -12.22
N PHE A 135 2.76 16.47 -11.53
CA PHE A 135 2.42 15.90 -10.23
C PHE A 135 1.09 15.17 -10.32
N GLY A 136 1.12 13.91 -9.90
CA GLY A 136 -0.03 13.02 -9.94
C GLY A 136 -0.09 12.13 -8.71
N ASN A 137 -1.20 11.41 -8.62
CA ASN A 137 -1.44 10.43 -7.59
C ASN A 137 -1.60 9.04 -8.20
N LEU A 138 -1.22 8.01 -7.44
CA LEU A 138 -1.33 6.61 -7.76
C LEU A 138 -1.86 5.82 -6.55
N MET A 139 -2.89 5.01 -6.76
CA MET A 139 -3.33 3.99 -5.80
C MET A 139 -4.02 2.84 -6.55
N GLY A 140 -4.44 1.78 -5.86
CA GLY A 140 -5.16 0.68 -6.48
C GLY A 140 -6.23 0.05 -5.60
N ALA A 141 -7.13 -0.72 -6.23
CA ALA A 141 -8.37 -1.25 -5.65
C ALA A 141 -8.17 -2.42 -4.67
N MET A 142 -7.41 -2.18 -3.60
CA MET A 142 -7.14 -3.19 -2.58
C MET A 142 -8.40 -3.68 -1.85
N GLU A 143 -9.50 -2.94 -1.96
CA GLU A 143 -10.83 -3.35 -1.53
C GLU A 143 -11.19 -4.76 -1.99
N HIS A 144 -10.83 -5.13 -3.22
CA HIS A 144 -11.09 -6.47 -3.74
C HIS A 144 -10.38 -7.55 -2.92
N MET A 145 -9.09 -7.36 -2.63
CA MET A 145 -8.33 -8.35 -1.87
C MET A 145 -8.75 -8.39 -0.40
N LYS A 146 -9.17 -7.25 0.17
CA LYS A 146 -9.80 -7.19 1.50
C LYS A 146 -11.15 -7.90 1.53
N TYR A 147 -12.00 -7.74 0.50
CA TYR A 147 -13.26 -8.47 0.35
C TYR A 147 -13.03 -9.98 0.29
N LEU A 148 -12.09 -10.45 -0.53
CA LEU A 148 -11.76 -11.87 -0.63
C LEU A 148 -11.15 -12.41 0.67
N SER A 149 -10.32 -11.62 1.34
CA SER A 149 -9.82 -11.95 2.70
C SER A 149 -10.97 -12.09 3.70
N GLY A 150 -11.97 -11.22 3.60
CA GLY A 150 -13.20 -11.28 4.39
C GLY A 150 -14.01 -12.54 4.10
N TYR A 151 -14.25 -12.85 2.83
CA TYR A 151 -14.92 -14.07 2.38
C TYR A 151 -14.26 -15.34 2.96
N LEU A 152 -12.94 -15.44 2.86
CA LEU A 152 -12.18 -16.56 3.44
C LEU A 152 -12.26 -16.59 4.97
N SER A 153 -12.27 -15.43 5.62
CA SER A 153 -12.41 -15.32 7.08
C SER A 153 -13.78 -15.75 7.56
N GLY A 154 -14.84 -15.36 6.85
CA GLY A 154 -16.20 -15.81 7.14
C GLY A 154 -16.33 -17.32 6.94
N GLN A 155 -15.75 -17.87 5.86
CA GLN A 155 -15.74 -19.31 5.61
C GLN A 155 -15.03 -20.06 6.74
N ARG A 156 -13.86 -19.56 7.16
CA ARG A 156 -13.09 -20.12 8.29
C ARG A 156 -13.92 -20.12 9.58
N ALA A 157 -14.52 -18.98 9.90
CA ALA A 157 -15.31 -18.79 11.11
C ALA A 157 -16.51 -19.74 11.14
N ALA A 158 -17.28 -19.82 10.05
CA ALA A 158 -18.44 -20.69 9.94
C ALA A 158 -18.09 -22.19 10.10
N MET A 159 -16.97 -22.63 9.50
CA MET A 159 -16.49 -24.02 9.64
C MET A 159 -16.11 -24.37 11.07
N ASP A 160 -15.54 -23.42 11.80
CA ASP A 160 -15.01 -23.60 13.14
C ASP A 160 -16.03 -23.28 14.25
N GLY A 161 -17.24 -22.86 13.89
CA GLY A 161 -18.30 -22.49 14.83
C GLY A 161 -18.07 -21.15 15.52
N GLU A 162 -17.31 -20.26 14.88
CA GLU A 162 -16.91 -18.93 15.37
C GLU A 162 -17.67 -17.83 14.63
N THR A 163 -17.87 -16.67 15.26
CA THR A 163 -18.70 -15.58 14.69
C THR A 163 -18.16 -14.17 14.90
N VAL A 164 -17.01 -14.03 15.56
CA VAL A 164 -16.43 -12.73 15.87
C VAL A 164 -15.15 -12.56 15.05
N LEU A 165 -15.06 -11.49 14.27
CA LEU A 165 -13.90 -11.06 13.52
C LEU A 165 -13.34 -9.78 14.16
N GLY A 166 -12.10 -9.42 13.84
CA GLY A 166 -11.44 -8.24 14.37
C GLY A 166 -10.74 -7.43 13.29
N TYR A 167 -10.78 -6.11 13.44
CA TYR A 167 -10.09 -5.16 12.59
C TYR A 167 -9.32 -4.16 13.44
N MET A 168 -8.05 -3.93 13.11
CA MET A 168 -7.33 -2.75 13.55
C MET A 168 -7.07 -1.82 12.36
N TYR A 169 -7.54 -0.57 12.45
CA TYR A 169 -7.29 0.44 11.43
C TYR A 169 -6.30 1.48 11.93
N THR A 170 -5.58 2.12 11.01
CA THR A 170 -4.55 3.12 11.31
C THR A 170 -5.19 4.43 11.74
N PHE A 171 -5.62 5.25 10.77
CA PHE A 171 -6.22 6.56 10.95
C PHE A 171 -7.68 6.56 10.53
N PRO A 172 -8.51 7.45 11.09
CA PRO A 172 -9.91 7.59 10.68
C PRO A 172 -10.02 8.31 9.33
N ILE A 173 -9.73 7.60 8.24
CA ILE A 173 -9.76 8.13 6.87
C ILE A 173 -10.64 7.26 5.96
N PRO A 174 -11.12 7.78 4.80
CA PRO A 174 -11.96 7.03 3.86
C PRO A 174 -11.41 5.65 3.49
N GLU A 175 -10.09 5.55 3.28
CA GLU A 175 -9.44 4.27 2.96
C GLU A 175 -9.70 3.19 4.00
N GLU A 176 -9.46 3.45 5.29
CA GLU A 176 -9.65 2.44 6.34
C GLU A 176 -11.13 2.03 6.48
N LEU A 177 -12.07 2.97 6.32
CA LEU A 177 -13.49 2.60 6.31
C LEU A 177 -13.83 1.74 5.10
N ARG A 178 -13.28 2.08 3.93
CA ARG A 178 -13.47 1.34 2.69
C ARG A 178 -12.94 -0.09 2.77
N LEU A 179 -11.72 -0.28 3.28
CA LEU A 179 -11.09 -1.60 3.44
C LEU A 179 -11.84 -2.44 4.48
N GLY A 180 -12.23 -1.83 5.61
CA GLY A 180 -13.04 -2.50 6.64
C GLY A 180 -14.42 -2.93 6.15
N ASN A 181 -15.10 -2.05 5.41
CA ASN A 181 -16.39 -2.35 4.79
C ASN A 181 -16.27 -3.47 3.77
N ALA A 182 -15.29 -3.41 2.88
CA ALA A 182 -15.05 -4.45 1.87
C ALA A 182 -14.83 -5.82 2.52
N PHE A 183 -13.98 -5.89 3.56
CA PHE A 183 -13.76 -7.11 4.32
C PHE A 183 -15.07 -7.66 4.93
N MET A 184 -15.86 -6.82 5.60
CA MET A 184 -17.10 -7.28 6.21
C MET A 184 -18.13 -7.75 5.19
N LEU A 185 -18.26 -7.04 4.06
CA LEU A 185 -19.14 -7.43 2.95
C LEU A 185 -18.78 -8.82 2.40
N GLY A 186 -17.48 -9.14 2.33
CA GLY A 186 -17.00 -10.47 1.97
C GLY A 186 -17.33 -11.52 3.02
N ALA A 187 -17.03 -11.24 4.29
CA ALA A 187 -17.26 -12.18 5.40
C ALA A 187 -18.73 -12.58 5.53
N LYS A 188 -19.65 -11.64 5.32
CA LYS A 188 -21.09 -11.88 5.36
C LYS A 188 -21.60 -12.85 4.28
N LYS A 189 -20.86 -13.06 3.18
CA LYS A 189 -21.26 -14.02 2.13
C LYS A 189 -21.24 -15.47 2.61
N THR A 190 -20.31 -15.80 3.51
CA THR A 190 -20.07 -17.16 4.00
C THR A 190 -20.44 -17.32 5.48
N CYS A 191 -20.51 -16.21 6.23
CA CYS A 191 -20.91 -16.16 7.63
C CYS A 191 -21.87 -14.98 7.86
N PRO A 192 -23.17 -15.12 7.53
CA PRO A 192 -24.16 -14.04 7.70
C PRO A 192 -24.29 -13.54 9.15
N GLU A 193 -24.04 -14.41 10.12
CA GLU A 193 -24.06 -14.12 11.56
C GLU A 193 -22.78 -13.46 12.08
N CYS A 194 -21.71 -13.42 11.28
CA CYS A 194 -20.44 -12.86 11.72
C CYS A 194 -20.61 -11.37 12.08
N THR A 195 -19.85 -10.95 13.08
CA THR A 195 -19.70 -9.56 13.52
C THR A 195 -18.22 -9.21 13.56
N MET A 196 -17.91 -7.92 13.51
CA MET A 196 -16.53 -7.46 13.51
C MET A 196 -16.32 -6.36 14.54
N ILE A 197 -15.43 -6.59 15.49
CA ILE A 197 -14.99 -5.56 16.43
C ILE A 197 -13.81 -4.79 15.85
N VAL A 198 -13.76 -3.48 16.10
CA VAL A 198 -12.77 -2.57 15.51
C VAL A 198 -11.95 -1.88 16.61
N THR A 199 -10.67 -1.60 16.36
CA THR A 199 -9.82 -0.83 17.26
C THR A 199 -8.88 0.09 16.47
N PRO A 200 -8.94 1.43 16.65
CA PRO A 200 -7.96 2.36 16.08
C PRO A 200 -6.59 2.20 16.74
N ILE A 201 -5.52 2.36 15.97
CA ILE A 201 -4.14 2.42 16.50
C ILE A 201 -3.47 3.80 16.31
N ASN A 202 -3.98 4.65 15.42
CA ASN A 202 -3.47 6.00 15.11
C ASN A 202 -1.98 6.01 14.70
N SER A 203 -1.56 4.99 13.97
CA SER A 203 -0.22 4.86 13.39
C SER A 203 -0.30 3.97 12.16
N TRP A 204 0.51 4.24 11.13
CA TRP A 204 0.73 3.32 10.00
C TRP A 204 1.61 2.14 10.44
N HIS A 205 2.63 2.43 11.24
CA HIS A 205 3.65 1.47 11.63
C HIS A 205 4.06 1.67 13.09
N ASP A 206 3.60 0.78 13.96
CA ASP A 206 4.07 0.64 15.34
C ASP A 206 3.95 -0.84 15.75
N PRO A 207 5.00 -1.65 15.56
CA PRO A 207 4.95 -3.08 15.81
C PRO A 207 4.54 -3.46 17.24
N ILE A 208 4.74 -2.57 18.22
CA ILE A 208 4.32 -2.81 19.61
C ILE A 208 2.82 -2.54 19.74
N ALA A 209 2.36 -1.35 19.33
CA ALA A 209 0.95 -0.99 19.41
C ALA A 209 0.06 -1.91 18.56
N GLU A 210 0.52 -2.32 17.38
CA GLU A 210 -0.19 -3.26 16.52
C GLU A 210 -0.35 -4.64 17.18
N LYS A 211 0.70 -5.15 17.83
CA LYS A 211 0.62 -6.41 18.59
C LYS A 211 -0.31 -6.28 19.79
N GLU A 212 -0.28 -5.17 20.51
CA GLU A 212 -1.19 -4.91 21.62
C GLU A 212 -2.65 -4.81 21.16
N ALA A 213 -2.91 -4.16 20.02
CA ALA A 213 -4.23 -4.05 19.41
C ALA A 213 -4.74 -5.42 18.93
N ALA A 214 -3.90 -6.20 18.22
CA ALA A 214 -4.21 -7.56 17.82
C ALA A 214 -4.59 -8.43 19.02
N LYS A 215 -3.75 -8.37 20.07
CA LYS A 215 -3.98 -9.10 21.32
C LYS A 215 -5.31 -8.70 21.95
N ALA A 216 -5.59 -7.39 22.03
CA ALA A 216 -6.84 -6.89 22.61
C ALA A 216 -8.07 -7.36 21.82
N LEU A 217 -7.99 -7.45 20.49
CA LEU A 217 -9.07 -7.99 19.65
C LEU A 217 -9.28 -9.49 19.89
N PHE A 218 -8.20 -10.29 19.92
CA PHE A 218 -8.28 -11.72 20.24
C PHE A 218 -8.82 -11.97 21.65
N ASP A 219 -8.39 -11.19 22.65
CA ASP A 219 -8.88 -11.28 24.04
C ASP A 219 -10.36 -10.91 24.15
N LYS A 220 -10.87 -10.05 23.26
CA LYS A 220 -12.31 -9.74 23.13
C LYS A 220 -13.10 -10.79 22.37
N GLY A 221 -12.46 -11.87 21.94
CA GLY A 221 -13.10 -13.03 21.32
C GLY A 221 -13.01 -13.07 19.80
N ALA A 222 -12.36 -12.11 19.13
CA ALA A 222 -12.13 -12.21 17.68
C ALA A 222 -11.44 -13.54 17.34
N TYR A 223 -11.89 -14.19 16.28
CA TYR A 223 -11.37 -15.45 15.78
C TYR A 223 -10.33 -15.23 14.69
N VAL A 224 -10.65 -14.34 13.75
CA VAL A 224 -9.73 -13.82 12.73
C VAL A 224 -9.54 -12.32 12.96
N VAL A 225 -8.30 -11.85 12.98
CA VAL A 225 -7.97 -10.42 13.02
C VAL A 225 -7.22 -10.02 11.75
N PHE A 226 -7.68 -8.99 11.06
CA PHE A 226 -6.94 -8.36 9.96
C PHE A 226 -6.55 -6.92 10.30
N THR A 227 -5.58 -6.39 9.56
CA THR A 227 -5.01 -5.06 9.79
C THR A 227 -5.10 -4.17 8.55
N GLY A 228 -5.19 -2.86 8.78
CA GLY A 228 -4.86 -1.81 7.82
C GLY A 228 -3.43 -1.26 7.99
N ALA A 229 -2.72 -1.70 9.03
CA ALA A 229 -1.37 -1.27 9.37
C ALA A 229 -0.27 -2.13 8.72
N ASP A 230 0.96 -1.64 8.79
CA ASP A 230 2.05 -2.04 7.90
C ASP A 230 2.86 -3.25 8.41
N THR A 231 2.46 -3.95 9.48
CA THR A 231 3.24 -5.08 10.03
C THR A 231 2.51 -6.42 10.04
N PRO A 232 3.24 -7.56 10.13
CA PRO A 232 2.65 -8.88 10.32
C PRO A 232 1.98 -9.16 11.69
N ALA A 233 1.79 -8.13 12.53
CA ALA A 233 1.36 -8.26 13.91
C ALA A 233 0.12 -9.16 14.15
N PRO A 234 -0.97 -9.12 13.34
CA PRO A 234 -2.12 -10.00 13.58
C PRO A 234 -1.75 -11.48 13.55
N ALA A 235 -0.99 -11.92 12.54
CA ALA A 235 -0.63 -13.32 12.37
C ALA A 235 0.47 -13.76 13.34
N ASP A 236 1.34 -12.84 13.75
CA ASP A 236 2.31 -13.08 14.81
C ASP A 236 1.64 -13.28 16.17
N MET A 237 0.69 -12.40 16.51
CA MET A 237 -0.03 -12.50 17.78
C MET A 237 -0.95 -13.74 17.84
N ALA A 238 -1.54 -14.14 16.71
CA ALA A 238 -2.39 -15.33 16.63
C ALA A 238 -1.65 -16.63 17.04
N LYS A 239 -0.31 -16.69 16.93
CA LYS A 239 0.51 -17.84 17.34
C LYS A 239 0.38 -18.16 18.84
N ASP A 240 0.12 -17.16 19.66
CA ASP A 240 0.04 -17.29 21.12
C ASP A 240 -1.30 -17.89 21.58
N TYR A 241 -2.30 -17.95 20.69
CA TYR A 241 -3.63 -18.50 20.98
C TYR A 241 -3.75 -19.92 20.42
N THR A 242 -3.45 -20.90 21.26
CA THR A 242 -3.39 -22.33 20.86
C THR A 242 -4.55 -23.18 21.38
N ASP A 243 -5.39 -22.63 22.25
CA ASP A 243 -6.57 -23.33 22.76
C ASP A 243 -7.64 -23.50 21.68
N GLY A 244 -8.35 -24.63 21.70
CA GLY A 244 -9.42 -24.92 20.73
C GLY A 244 -8.89 -24.97 19.29
N ASN A 245 -9.55 -24.25 18.37
CA ASN A 245 -9.11 -24.11 16.97
C ASN A 245 -7.93 -23.12 16.83
N GLY A 246 -7.51 -22.48 17.92
CA GLY A 246 -6.56 -21.37 17.95
C GLY A 246 -7.18 -20.09 17.42
N LYS A 247 -6.36 -19.20 16.87
CA LYS A 247 -6.78 -17.95 16.22
C LYS A 247 -6.04 -17.76 14.91
N TRP A 248 -6.55 -16.87 14.06
CA TRP A 248 -5.94 -16.53 12.78
C TRP A 248 -5.69 -15.03 12.64
N GLY A 249 -4.62 -14.67 11.96
CA GLY A 249 -4.31 -13.30 11.58
C GLY A 249 -4.18 -13.14 10.07
N ILE A 250 -4.48 -11.95 9.57
CA ILE A 250 -4.28 -11.55 8.18
C ILE A 250 -3.38 -10.30 8.19
N PRO A 251 -2.09 -10.44 7.83
CA PRO A 251 -1.18 -9.32 7.59
C PRO A 251 -1.58 -8.49 6.36
N TYR A 252 -0.74 -7.52 5.97
CA TYR A 252 -0.99 -6.66 4.82
C TYR A 252 0.31 -6.30 4.06
N ASP A 253 0.14 -5.69 2.88
CA ASP A 253 1.12 -5.04 2.01
C ASP A 253 2.16 -5.86 1.26
N TRP A 254 2.95 -6.69 1.93
CA TRP A 254 4.09 -7.39 1.31
C TRP A 254 3.83 -8.89 1.20
N SER A 255 3.96 -9.51 0.03
CA SER A 255 3.65 -10.93 -0.17
C SER A 255 4.40 -11.88 0.78
N GLY A 256 5.57 -11.47 1.27
CA GLY A 256 6.38 -12.21 2.24
C GLY A 256 5.89 -12.17 3.69
N SER A 257 4.86 -11.41 4.05
CA SER A 257 4.43 -11.22 5.45
C SER A 257 3.69 -12.42 6.04
N CYS A 258 3.22 -13.35 5.21
CA CYS A 258 2.47 -14.55 5.62
C CYS A 258 3.38 -15.68 6.11
N VAL A 259 4.36 -15.38 6.98
CA VAL A 259 5.36 -16.34 7.50
C VAL A 259 4.79 -17.19 8.64
N SER A 260 3.84 -16.63 9.39
CA SER A 260 3.21 -17.31 10.52
C SER A 260 2.37 -18.51 10.05
N GLU A 261 2.46 -19.65 10.74
CA GLU A 261 1.52 -20.75 10.55
C GLU A 261 0.07 -20.38 10.89
N ARG A 262 -0.15 -19.26 11.59
CA ARG A 262 -1.46 -18.67 11.91
C ARG A 262 -1.83 -17.51 10.99
N CYS A 263 -1.10 -17.31 9.90
CA CYS A 263 -1.56 -16.49 8.79
C CYS A 263 -2.68 -17.23 8.04
N LEU A 264 -3.86 -16.61 7.94
CA LEU A 264 -4.97 -17.19 7.16
C LEU A 264 -4.73 -17.00 5.67
N THR A 265 -4.53 -15.75 5.26
CA THR A 265 -4.14 -15.30 3.92
C THR A 265 -3.52 -13.92 4.07
N LEU A 266 -3.20 -13.27 2.95
CA LEU A 266 -2.54 -11.98 2.93
C LEU A 266 -2.86 -11.22 1.65
N PRO A 267 -3.65 -10.13 1.71
CA PRO A 267 -3.76 -9.17 0.63
C PRO A 267 -2.47 -8.35 0.53
N TYR A 268 -1.90 -8.19 -0.67
CA TYR A 268 -0.61 -7.53 -0.85
C TYR A 268 -0.53 -6.72 -2.15
N TRP A 269 0.44 -5.80 -2.22
CA TRP A 269 0.71 -4.98 -3.39
C TRP A 269 1.79 -5.57 -4.28
N ASN A 270 1.59 -5.45 -5.59
CA ASN A 270 2.59 -5.76 -6.60
C ASN A 270 2.98 -4.48 -7.38
N TRP A 271 3.75 -3.61 -6.75
CA TRP A 271 4.08 -2.29 -7.28
C TRP A 271 5.01 -2.32 -8.51
N GLY A 272 5.83 -3.35 -8.66
CA GLY A 272 6.88 -3.43 -9.69
C GLY A 272 6.38 -3.20 -11.11
N PRO A 273 5.43 -4.02 -11.62
CA PRO A 273 4.87 -3.83 -12.96
C PRO A 273 4.19 -2.48 -13.15
N ILE A 274 3.49 -1.98 -12.11
CA ILE A 274 2.83 -0.67 -12.15
C ILE A 274 3.85 0.45 -12.34
N TYR A 275 4.89 0.48 -11.50
CA TYR A 275 5.93 1.51 -11.58
C TYR A 275 6.71 1.45 -12.88
N ALA A 276 7.05 0.24 -13.34
CA ALA A 276 7.72 0.04 -14.62
C ALA A 276 6.89 0.62 -15.77
N SER A 277 5.58 0.31 -15.82
CA SER A 277 4.69 0.82 -16.87
C SER A 277 4.57 2.35 -16.89
N ILE A 278 4.59 3.00 -15.71
CA ILE A 278 4.56 4.46 -15.59
C ILE A 278 5.87 5.06 -16.13
N VAL A 279 7.02 4.51 -15.73
CA VAL A 279 8.33 5.00 -16.19
C VAL A 279 8.48 4.81 -17.70
N GLU A 280 8.09 3.66 -18.24
CA GLU A 280 8.07 3.40 -19.68
C GLU A 280 7.16 4.39 -20.41
N GLY A 281 5.93 4.60 -19.90
CA GLY A 281 5.01 5.56 -20.48
C GLY A 281 5.54 7.00 -20.47
N ILE A 282 6.28 7.40 -19.44
CA ILE A 282 6.95 8.71 -19.37
C ILE A 282 8.02 8.82 -20.45
N VAL A 283 8.89 7.80 -20.59
CA VAL A 283 9.95 7.75 -21.61
C VAL A 283 9.38 7.77 -23.03
N GLU A 284 8.25 7.11 -23.25
CA GLU A 284 7.56 7.05 -24.54
C GLU A 284 6.70 8.28 -24.83
N GLY A 285 6.47 9.15 -23.83
CA GLY A 285 5.59 10.32 -23.95
C GLY A 285 4.10 9.96 -24.02
N THR A 286 3.72 8.79 -23.50
CA THR A 286 2.34 8.28 -23.45
C THR A 286 1.70 8.41 -22.07
N TYR A 287 2.50 8.66 -21.02
CA TYR A 287 1.99 8.90 -19.67
C TYR A 287 1.23 10.22 -19.59
N VAL A 288 0.04 10.17 -19.00
CA VAL A 288 -0.79 11.35 -18.72
C VAL A 288 -0.80 11.61 -17.21
N PRO A 289 -0.19 12.70 -16.74
CA PRO A 289 -0.20 13.08 -15.33
C PRO A 289 -1.62 13.31 -14.81
N GLY A 290 -1.93 12.80 -13.62
CA GLY A 290 -3.28 12.84 -13.08
C GLY A 290 -3.43 12.02 -11.82
N ARG A 291 -4.69 11.82 -11.40
CA ARG A 291 -5.05 10.78 -10.44
C ARG A 291 -5.22 9.46 -11.17
N HIS A 292 -4.48 8.45 -10.76
CA HIS A 292 -4.54 7.10 -11.30
C HIS A 292 -4.95 6.13 -10.21
N TYR A 293 -6.00 5.37 -10.47
CA TYR A 293 -6.47 4.33 -9.58
C TYR A 293 -6.58 3.03 -10.37
N PHE A 294 -5.63 2.12 -10.19
CA PHE A 294 -5.63 0.87 -10.95
C PHE A 294 -6.52 -0.19 -10.29
N ASP A 295 -7.06 -1.08 -11.11
CA ASP A 295 -7.88 -2.20 -10.64
C ASP A 295 -7.15 -3.54 -10.91
N GLY A 296 -7.85 -4.67 -10.76
CA GLY A 296 -7.25 -5.99 -10.87
C GLY A 296 -6.69 -6.34 -12.25
N ASP A 297 -7.11 -5.66 -13.31
CA ASP A 297 -6.57 -5.82 -14.67
C ASP A 297 -5.10 -5.36 -14.79
N ALA A 298 -4.67 -4.43 -13.94
CA ALA A 298 -3.30 -3.92 -13.91
C ALA A 298 -2.30 -4.88 -13.23
N ARG A 299 -2.78 -5.97 -12.62
CA ARG A 299 -1.96 -6.97 -11.88
C ARG A 299 -1.11 -6.38 -10.75
N GLY A 300 -1.53 -5.24 -10.22
CA GLY A 300 -0.89 -4.56 -9.08
C GLY A 300 -1.40 -5.03 -7.71
N LEU A 301 -2.39 -5.93 -7.68
CA LEU A 301 -3.03 -6.48 -6.50
C LEU A 301 -2.75 -7.98 -6.39
N GLY A 302 -2.58 -8.50 -5.17
CA GLY A 302 -2.39 -9.92 -4.93
C GLY A 302 -3.05 -10.42 -3.64
N LEU A 303 -3.29 -11.72 -3.60
CA LEU A 303 -3.80 -12.43 -2.42
C LEU A 303 -3.05 -13.77 -2.28
N VAL A 304 -2.30 -13.92 -1.19
CA VAL A 304 -1.43 -15.09 -0.99
C VAL A 304 -2.23 -16.40 -1.07
N GLY A 305 -1.77 -17.27 -1.97
CA GLY A 305 -2.35 -18.58 -2.28
C GLY A 305 -3.19 -18.61 -3.56
N PHE A 306 -3.38 -17.45 -4.19
CA PHE A 306 -4.22 -17.33 -5.39
C PHE A 306 -3.50 -16.71 -6.59
N MET A 307 -2.28 -16.19 -6.41
CA MET A 307 -1.50 -15.64 -7.52
C MET A 307 -0.63 -16.71 -8.19
N GLU A 308 -0.18 -16.43 -9.41
CA GLU A 308 0.59 -17.38 -10.22
C GLU A 308 1.86 -17.85 -9.49
N GLY A 309 2.01 -19.17 -9.35
CA GLY A 309 3.18 -19.78 -8.70
C GLY A 309 3.11 -19.85 -7.18
N GLU A 310 2.05 -19.35 -6.54
CA GLU A 310 1.88 -19.43 -5.09
C GLU A 310 1.23 -20.74 -4.65
N GLU A 311 1.60 -21.18 -3.44
CA GLU A 311 0.94 -22.28 -2.74
C GLU A 311 -0.05 -21.74 -1.71
N LEU A 312 -1.09 -22.52 -1.41
CA LEU A 312 -2.04 -22.15 -0.36
C LEU A 312 -1.36 -22.11 1.02
N PRO A 313 -1.48 -21.00 1.78
CA PRO A 313 -0.99 -20.94 3.15
C PRO A 313 -1.75 -21.93 4.02
N LYS A 314 -1.14 -22.32 5.15
CA LYS A 314 -1.69 -23.34 6.06
C LYS A 314 -3.14 -23.10 6.46
N GLY A 315 -3.54 -21.84 6.65
CA GLY A 315 -4.91 -21.47 7.02
C GLY A 315 -5.98 -21.77 5.95
N LEU A 316 -5.57 -22.00 4.70
CA LEU A 316 -6.47 -22.29 3.58
C LEU A 316 -6.42 -23.74 3.10
N GLN A 317 -5.49 -24.57 3.61
CA GLN A 317 -5.27 -25.93 3.09
C GLN A 317 -6.46 -26.87 3.34
N ASP A 318 -7.25 -26.62 4.37
CA ASP A 318 -8.45 -27.37 4.75
C ASP A 318 -9.75 -26.66 4.35
N MET A 319 -9.68 -25.55 3.58
CA MET A 319 -10.86 -24.86 3.07
C MET A 319 -11.63 -25.71 2.07
N PRO A 320 -12.98 -25.62 2.04
CA PRO A 320 -13.79 -26.23 0.99
C PRO A 320 -13.38 -25.71 -0.38
N GLU A 321 -13.26 -26.62 -1.35
CA GLU A 321 -12.86 -26.27 -2.72
C GLU A 321 -13.80 -25.22 -3.35
N GLU A 322 -15.09 -25.27 -3.05
CA GLU A 322 -16.06 -24.26 -3.53
C GLU A 322 -15.69 -22.84 -3.08
N ALA A 323 -15.18 -22.67 -1.86
CA ALA A 323 -14.73 -21.37 -1.37
C ALA A 323 -13.45 -20.91 -2.08
N LEU A 324 -12.52 -21.83 -2.36
CA LEU A 324 -11.30 -21.53 -3.10
C LEU A 324 -11.60 -21.20 -4.56
N GLU A 325 -12.51 -21.94 -5.21
CA GLU A 325 -12.95 -21.71 -6.58
C GLU A 325 -13.66 -20.37 -6.73
N TYR A 326 -14.47 -19.96 -5.74
CA TYR A 326 -15.07 -18.62 -5.73
C TYR A 326 -13.99 -17.52 -5.80
N VAL A 327 -12.94 -17.62 -4.96
CA VAL A 327 -11.86 -16.63 -4.95
C VAL A 327 -11.09 -16.62 -6.28
N ARG A 328 -10.77 -17.79 -6.84
CA ARG A 328 -10.10 -17.89 -8.15
C ARG A 328 -10.94 -17.27 -9.26
N ASN A 329 -12.24 -17.54 -9.30
CA ASN A 329 -13.14 -16.98 -10.30
C ASN A 329 -13.27 -15.45 -10.17
N TYR A 330 -13.34 -14.95 -8.93
CA TYR A 330 -13.39 -13.50 -8.69
C TYR A 330 -12.12 -12.81 -9.19
N ILE A 331 -10.94 -13.35 -8.86
CA ILE A 331 -9.66 -12.80 -9.36
C ILE A 331 -9.59 -12.87 -10.89
N ALA A 332 -10.01 -13.98 -11.51
CA ALA A 332 -10.03 -14.10 -12.96
C ALA A 332 -10.99 -13.10 -13.63
N ASP A 333 -12.13 -12.79 -12.99
CA ASP A 333 -13.07 -11.80 -13.49
C ASP A 333 -12.53 -10.37 -13.34
N LEU A 334 -11.77 -10.07 -12.28
CA LEU A 334 -11.04 -8.81 -12.12
C LEU A 334 -9.96 -8.64 -13.19
N GLU A 335 -9.10 -9.64 -13.37
CA GLU A 335 -8.02 -9.59 -14.37
C GLU A 335 -8.57 -9.46 -15.81
N ALA A 336 -9.77 -9.98 -16.05
CA ALA A 336 -10.47 -9.85 -17.33
C ALA A 336 -11.27 -8.55 -17.48
N GLY A 337 -11.28 -7.67 -16.46
CA GLY A 337 -12.05 -6.42 -16.45
C GLY A 337 -13.56 -6.62 -16.51
N LYS A 338 -14.07 -7.77 -16.03
CA LYS A 338 -15.52 -8.06 -15.99
C LYS A 338 -16.20 -7.48 -14.76
N ILE A 339 -15.44 -7.24 -13.70
CA ILE A 339 -15.86 -6.57 -12.49
C ILE A 339 -14.85 -5.49 -12.14
N ASP A 340 -15.34 -4.39 -11.56
CA ASP A 340 -14.55 -3.27 -11.08
C ASP A 340 -14.80 -3.01 -9.58
N ARG A 341 -14.02 -2.11 -8.98
CA ARG A 341 -14.18 -1.73 -7.56
C ARG A 341 -15.56 -1.22 -7.21
N PHE A 342 -16.32 -0.68 -8.16
CA PHE A 342 -17.67 -0.18 -7.91
C PHE A 342 -18.68 -1.32 -7.81
N ASP A 343 -18.46 -2.43 -8.52
CA ASP A 343 -19.32 -3.62 -8.41
C ASP A 343 -19.26 -4.25 -7.01
N LEU A 344 -18.14 -4.09 -6.29
CA LEU A 344 -18.02 -4.46 -4.88
C LEU A 344 -18.95 -3.62 -3.98
N PHE A 345 -19.07 -2.33 -4.30
CA PHE A 345 -19.96 -1.38 -3.61
C PHE A 345 -21.27 -1.18 -4.38
N ALA A 346 -21.83 -2.25 -4.93
CA ALA A 346 -23.15 -2.26 -5.53
C ALA A 346 -24.23 -2.65 -4.50
N GLY A 347 -25.34 -1.91 -4.49
CA GLY A 347 -26.44 -2.11 -3.57
C GLY A 347 -27.27 -3.37 -3.87
N PRO A 348 -28.06 -3.84 -2.88
CA PRO A 348 -28.35 -3.16 -1.62
C PRO A 348 -27.23 -3.31 -0.57
N ILE A 349 -26.82 -2.19 0.02
CA ILE A 349 -25.90 -2.15 1.17
C ILE A 349 -26.58 -1.43 2.33
N VAL A 350 -26.47 -2.01 3.52
CA VAL A 350 -27.01 -1.49 4.78
C VAL A 350 -25.86 -1.23 5.74
N ASP A 351 -25.93 -0.12 6.48
CA ASP A 351 -24.96 0.20 7.52
C ASP A 351 -25.20 -0.59 8.81
N ASN A 352 -24.27 -0.49 9.76
CA ASN A 352 -24.35 -1.11 11.08
C ASN A 352 -25.42 -0.52 12.01
N LYS A 353 -26.20 0.47 11.54
CA LYS A 353 -27.34 1.07 12.22
C LYS A 353 -28.67 0.65 11.56
N GLY A 354 -28.63 -0.15 10.49
CA GLY A 354 -29.80 -0.64 9.77
C GLY A 354 -30.33 0.32 8.69
N ASN A 355 -29.59 1.37 8.35
CA ASN A 355 -29.97 2.30 7.28
C ASN A 355 -29.46 1.80 5.92
N THR A 356 -30.26 1.93 4.87
CA THR A 356 -29.79 1.71 3.51
C THR A 356 -28.78 2.79 3.13
N VAL A 357 -27.56 2.37 2.79
CA VAL A 357 -26.49 3.24 2.27
C VAL A 357 -26.58 3.31 0.75
N ILE A 358 -26.56 2.15 0.10
CA ILE A 358 -26.64 2.02 -1.36
C ILE A 358 -27.89 1.24 -1.71
N ALA A 359 -28.78 1.83 -2.50
CA ALA A 359 -30.02 1.18 -2.88
C ALA A 359 -29.79 0.08 -3.93
N GLU A 360 -30.72 -0.87 -4.02
CA GLU A 360 -30.69 -1.92 -5.04
C GLU A 360 -30.62 -1.33 -6.45
N GLY A 361 -29.67 -1.83 -7.26
CA GLY A 361 -29.43 -1.35 -8.63
C GLY A 361 -28.57 -0.09 -8.74
N GLU A 362 -28.07 0.44 -7.62
CA GLU A 362 -27.10 1.55 -7.60
C GLU A 362 -25.71 1.04 -7.19
N LYS A 363 -24.65 1.76 -7.56
CA LYS A 363 -23.28 1.52 -7.10
C LYS A 363 -22.56 2.84 -6.81
N MET A 364 -21.53 2.79 -5.97
CA MET A 364 -20.65 3.94 -5.73
C MET A 364 -19.83 4.29 -6.96
N GLU A 365 -19.35 5.53 -7.04
CA GLU A 365 -18.39 6.02 -8.02
C GLU A 365 -17.13 6.54 -7.31
N ASP A 366 -16.08 6.92 -8.05
CA ASP A 366 -14.80 7.36 -7.46
C ASP A 366 -14.99 8.46 -6.40
N SER A 367 -15.85 9.44 -6.68
CA SER A 367 -16.11 10.54 -5.76
C SER A 367 -16.69 10.10 -4.41
N ASP A 368 -17.33 8.92 -4.34
CA ASP A 368 -17.91 8.39 -3.11
C ASP A 368 -16.88 7.69 -2.22
N LEU A 369 -15.84 7.10 -2.82
CA LEU A 369 -14.94 6.16 -2.14
C LEU A 369 -13.78 6.84 -1.41
N ASP A 370 -13.43 8.06 -1.78
CA ASP A 370 -12.24 8.78 -1.30
C ASP A 370 -12.57 10.00 -0.42
N THR A 371 -13.81 10.13 0.04
CA THR A 371 -14.23 11.24 0.92
C THR A 371 -15.22 10.80 1.99
N PHE A 372 -15.23 11.52 3.12
CA PHE A 372 -16.29 11.40 4.13
C PHE A 372 -17.44 12.37 3.89
N ASP A 373 -17.16 13.54 3.31
CA ASP A 373 -18.14 14.60 3.14
C ASP A 373 -18.41 14.88 1.67
N CYS A 374 -19.64 14.61 1.25
CA CYS A 374 -20.11 14.89 -0.09
C CYS A 374 -20.39 16.38 -0.35
N SER A 375 -20.40 17.22 0.68
CA SER A 375 -20.64 18.66 0.54
C SER A 375 -19.56 19.36 -0.30
N GLU A 376 -18.32 18.85 -0.27
CA GLU A 376 -17.18 19.45 -0.98
C GLU A 376 -16.92 18.82 -2.35
N MET A 377 -17.21 17.52 -2.51
CA MET A 377 -16.85 16.74 -3.71
C MET A 377 -18.03 16.39 -4.62
N GLY A 378 -19.26 16.70 -4.23
CA GLY A 378 -20.45 16.40 -5.03
C GLY A 378 -20.78 14.90 -5.12
N CYS A 379 -20.27 14.10 -4.18
CA CYS A 379 -20.55 12.67 -4.12
C CYS A 379 -21.99 12.37 -3.66
N LYS A 380 -22.41 11.12 -3.82
CA LYS A 380 -23.76 10.66 -3.45
C LYS A 380 -23.79 9.94 -2.10
N TYR A 381 -22.77 9.14 -1.79
CA TYR A 381 -22.78 8.25 -0.63
C TYR A 381 -21.72 8.61 0.42
N GLY A 382 -20.50 8.95 0.02
CA GLY A 382 -19.37 9.18 0.92
C GLY A 382 -18.99 7.93 1.74
N MET A 383 -17.69 7.68 1.94
CA MET A 383 -17.21 6.54 2.71
C MET A 383 -17.23 6.81 4.23
N HIS A 384 -18.37 7.27 4.74
CA HIS A 384 -18.56 7.61 6.15
C HIS A 384 -19.69 6.79 6.78
N TRP A 385 -19.54 5.47 6.69
CA TRP A 385 -20.45 4.47 7.23
C TRP A 385 -19.67 3.18 7.49
N TRP A 386 -20.22 2.33 8.37
CA TRP A 386 -19.73 0.97 8.60
C TRP A 386 -20.77 -0.03 8.10
N ALA A 387 -20.36 -1.07 7.39
CA ALA A 387 -21.23 -2.13 6.89
C ALA A 387 -21.92 -2.91 8.02
N ASP A 388 -23.08 -3.50 7.73
CA ASP A 388 -23.78 -4.39 8.67
C ASP A 388 -22.84 -5.44 9.31
N GLY A 389 -22.99 -5.61 10.63
CA GLY A 389 -22.20 -6.50 11.46
C GLY A 389 -20.89 -5.90 11.99
N ILE A 390 -20.44 -4.73 11.53
CA ILE A 390 -19.32 -4.01 12.16
C ILE A 390 -19.80 -3.33 13.45
N GLN A 391 -19.17 -3.67 14.58
CA GLN A 391 -19.47 -3.17 15.91
C GLN A 391 -18.56 -1.99 16.28
N ALA A 392 -18.76 -0.86 15.61
CA ALA A 392 -17.99 0.35 15.83
C ALA A 392 -18.87 1.61 15.63
N GLU A 393 -18.56 2.66 16.37
CA GLU A 393 -19.02 4.00 15.98
C GLU A 393 -18.12 4.55 14.87
N LEU A 394 -18.65 5.51 14.12
CA LEU A 394 -17.84 6.28 13.18
C LEU A 394 -16.85 7.17 13.97
N PRO A 395 -15.62 7.32 13.48
CA PRO A 395 -14.57 8.06 14.16
C PRO A 395 -14.77 9.58 14.21
#